data_AF-E4XL70-F1
#
_entry.id   AF-E4XL70-F1
#
_cell.length_a   1.000
_cell.length_b   1.000
_cell.length_c   1.000
_cell.angle_alpha   90.00
_cell.angle_beta   90.00
_cell.angle_gamma   90.00
#
_symmetry.space_group_name_H-M   'P 1'
#
loop_
_entity.id
_entity.type
_entity.pdbx_description
1 polymer ?
#
loop_
_entity_poly.entity_id
_entity_poly.type
_entity_poly.pdbx_seq_one_letter_code
_entity_poly.pdbx_strand_id
1 'polypeptide(L)'
;MATFIPLVFPATWLVDNTGLKNIALLGSGMNALGALVKCLALGPDSFWICFIGQTIAACAQCLILELPPKIASIWFPANQVSTATSLGVFGNQLGVALGFCIPPLIVTGPLTVFKKVADQLRILYYGLGAVTFLLFVLVFFTFADKPKKFANRASLRRSEIKTDELDQEGVLDSFKLYGQSLLRLMKDKAFVLLTLSYGLNVGVYYAISTLLNQQFLASLDTQIGFMGIMMVVAGLVGAILGGAVLDRFKKFKLTANLVEFFL
;
A
#
# COMPACT_ATOMS: atom_id res chain seq x y z
N MET A 1 -5.74 -8.09 -5.46
CA MET A 1 -4.47 -8.85 -5.60
C MET A 1 -4.14 -9.16 -7.05
N ALA A 2 -5.06 -9.72 -7.84
CA ALA A 2 -4.81 -10.01 -9.27
C ALA A 2 -4.40 -8.79 -10.11
N THR A 3 -4.92 -7.59 -9.80
CA THR A 3 -4.57 -6.34 -10.47
C THR A 3 -3.17 -5.82 -10.10
N PHE A 4 -2.67 -6.13 -8.90
CA PHE A 4 -1.42 -5.56 -8.39
C PHE A 4 -0.20 -6.07 -9.16
N ILE A 5 -0.14 -7.37 -9.43
CA ILE A 5 1.00 -8.03 -10.08
C ILE A 5 1.31 -7.44 -11.47
N PRO A 6 0.34 -7.29 -12.40
CA PRO A 6 0.64 -6.67 -13.69
C PRO A 6 0.81 -5.16 -13.60
N LEU A 7 0.12 -4.46 -12.69
CA LEU A 7 0.18 -3.00 -12.60
C LEU A 7 1.42 -2.49 -11.85
N VAL A 8 2.09 -3.30 -11.04
CA VAL A 8 3.26 -2.82 -10.28
C VAL A 8 4.37 -2.32 -11.21
N PHE A 9 4.69 -3.05 -12.30
CA PHE A 9 5.74 -2.64 -13.24
C PHE A 9 5.49 -1.30 -13.94
N PRO A 10 4.32 -1.07 -14.58
CA PRO A 10 4.01 0.23 -15.16
C PRO A 10 3.83 1.32 -14.10
N ALA A 11 3.31 0.98 -12.91
CA ALA A 11 3.21 1.93 -11.79
C ALA A 11 4.59 2.40 -11.35
N THR A 12 5.56 1.49 -11.12
CA THR A 12 6.93 1.83 -10.75
C THR A 12 7.60 2.71 -11.81
N TRP A 13 7.44 2.37 -13.09
CA TRP A 13 7.94 3.22 -14.18
C TRP A 13 7.31 4.62 -14.12
N LEU A 14 6.00 4.72 -13.88
CA LEU A 14 5.31 5.99 -13.77
C LEU A 14 5.80 6.80 -12.56
N VAL A 15 5.99 6.17 -11.40
CA VAL A 15 6.53 6.81 -10.19
C VAL A 15 7.97 7.31 -10.39
N ASP A 16 8.76 6.60 -11.19
CA ASP A 16 10.14 6.98 -11.47
C ASP A 16 10.30 8.11 -12.48
N ASN A 17 9.32 8.31 -13.36
CA ASN A 17 9.38 9.29 -14.43
C ASN A 17 8.46 10.51 -14.22
N THR A 18 7.55 10.44 -13.25
CA THR A 18 6.59 11.52 -12.97
C THR A 18 6.94 12.26 -11.67
N GLY A 19 6.54 13.53 -11.58
CA GLY A 19 6.68 14.33 -10.36
C GLY A 19 5.98 13.68 -9.14
N LEU A 20 6.58 13.88 -7.96
CA LEU A 20 6.13 13.26 -6.71
C LEU A 20 4.71 13.67 -6.32
N LYS A 21 4.35 14.95 -6.51
CA LYS A 21 3.00 15.46 -6.25
C LYS A 21 2.00 14.88 -7.21
N ASN A 22 2.35 14.78 -8.49
CA ASN A 22 1.47 14.22 -9.51
C ASN A 22 1.14 12.76 -9.21
N ILE A 23 2.11 11.97 -8.75
CA ILE A 23 1.89 10.58 -8.33
C ILE A 23 1.05 10.50 -7.05
N ALA A 24 1.34 11.35 -6.06
CA ALA A 24 0.56 11.41 -4.83
C ALA A 24 -0.91 11.79 -5.12
N LEU A 25 -1.14 12.75 -6.02
CA LEU A 25 -2.46 13.17 -6.48
C LEU A 25 -3.16 12.07 -7.28
N LEU A 26 -2.47 11.42 -8.21
CA LEU A 26 -3.03 10.34 -9.00
C LEU A 26 -3.43 9.16 -8.10
N GLY A 27 -2.56 8.73 -7.19
CA GLY A 27 -2.84 7.66 -6.24
C GLY A 27 -4.00 7.99 -5.31
N SER A 28 -3.94 9.15 -4.62
CA SER A 28 -5.02 9.55 -3.70
C SER A 28 -6.34 9.82 -4.42
N GLY A 29 -6.30 10.41 -5.62
CA GLY A 29 -7.47 10.70 -6.45
C GLY A 29 -8.13 9.43 -6.98
N MET A 30 -7.35 8.47 -7.49
CA MET A 30 -7.89 7.15 -7.87
C MET A 30 -8.50 6.43 -6.68
N ASN A 31 -7.85 6.48 -5.51
CA ASN A 31 -8.39 5.85 -4.30
C ASN A 31 -9.71 6.50 -3.85
N ALA A 32 -9.79 7.83 -3.84
CA ALA A 32 -11.00 8.58 -3.55
C ALA A 32 -12.11 8.27 -4.57
N LEU A 33 -11.77 8.23 -5.86
CA LEU A 33 -12.71 7.84 -6.92
C LEU A 33 -13.26 6.42 -6.70
N GLY A 34 -12.39 5.46 -6.40
CA GLY A 34 -12.81 4.09 -6.09
C GLY A 34 -13.75 4.00 -4.88
N ALA A 35 -13.50 4.80 -3.84
CA ALA A 35 -14.37 4.90 -2.67
C ALA A 35 -15.72 5.58 -2.99
N LEU A 36 -15.72 6.65 -3.79
CA LEU A 36 -16.94 7.33 -4.24
C LEU A 36 -17.80 6.44 -5.14
N VAL A 37 -17.19 5.65 -6.03
CA VAL A 37 -17.92 4.65 -6.85
C VAL A 37 -18.60 3.62 -5.95
N LYS A 38 -17.95 3.16 -4.87
CA LYS A 38 -18.59 2.26 -3.89
C LYS A 38 -19.75 2.91 -3.16
N CYS A 39 -19.77 4.23 -2.97
CA CYS A 39 -20.91 4.93 -2.40
C CYS A 39 -22.18 4.83 -3.27
N LEU A 40 -22.05 4.50 -4.55
CA LEU A 40 -23.18 4.24 -5.45
C LEU A 40 -23.67 2.78 -5.36
N ALA A 41 -22.91 1.89 -4.72
CA ALA A 41 -23.24 0.47 -4.61
C ALA A 41 -24.18 0.18 -3.42
N LEU A 42 -25.40 0.73 -3.48
CA LEU A 42 -26.35 0.74 -2.35
C LEU A 42 -27.52 -0.23 -2.52
N GLY A 43 -27.56 -1.00 -3.60
CA GLY A 43 -28.62 -1.95 -3.93
C GLY A 43 -28.14 -3.41 -3.91
N PRO A 44 -29.08 -4.38 -3.79
CA PRO A 44 -28.76 -5.81 -3.77
C PRO A 44 -28.03 -6.30 -5.04
N ASP A 45 -28.27 -5.70 -6.21
CA ASP A 45 -27.59 -6.02 -7.47
C ASP A 45 -26.35 -5.17 -7.76
N SER A 46 -25.88 -4.39 -6.78
CA SER A 46 -24.77 -3.44 -6.97
C SER A 46 -23.37 -4.05 -6.85
N PHE A 47 -23.26 -5.39 -6.87
CA PHE A 47 -21.97 -6.09 -6.76
C PHE A 47 -20.96 -5.58 -7.78
N TRP A 48 -21.36 -5.44 -9.05
CA TRP A 48 -20.48 -4.98 -10.12
C TRP A 48 -19.96 -3.55 -9.91
N ILE A 49 -20.77 -2.66 -9.35
CA ILE A 49 -20.37 -1.29 -9.02
C ILE A 49 -19.32 -1.30 -7.91
N CYS A 50 -19.55 -2.11 -6.86
CA CYS A 50 -18.57 -2.28 -5.78
C CYS A 50 -17.26 -2.88 -6.30
N PHE A 51 -17.35 -3.87 -7.19
CA PHE A 51 -16.20 -4.52 -7.81
C PHE A 51 -15.37 -3.56 -8.67
N ILE A 52 -16.02 -2.70 -9.46
CA ILE A 52 -15.35 -1.64 -10.22
C ILE A 52 -14.65 -0.66 -9.26
N GLY A 53 -15.35 -0.18 -8.23
CA GLY A 53 -14.75 0.72 -7.23
C GLY A 53 -13.55 0.10 -6.50
N GLN A 54 -13.63 -1.18 -6.16
CA GLN A 54 -12.52 -1.92 -5.55
C GLN A 54 -11.33 -2.08 -6.51
N THR A 55 -11.60 -2.32 -7.79
CA THR A 55 -10.57 -2.42 -8.82
C THR A 55 -9.81 -1.11 -8.97
N ILE A 56 -10.52 0.03 -9.02
CA ILE A 56 -9.92 1.37 -9.10
C ILE A 56 -9.04 1.63 -7.87
N ALA A 57 -9.53 1.34 -6.66
CA ALA A 57 -8.77 1.49 -5.42
C ALA A 57 -7.53 0.57 -5.38
N ALA A 58 -7.62 -0.65 -5.92
CA ALA A 58 -6.49 -1.56 -6.01
C ALA A 58 -5.39 -1.04 -6.96
N CYS A 59 -5.78 -0.42 -8.08
CA CYS A 59 -4.82 0.25 -8.96
C CYS A 59 -4.14 1.43 -8.25
N ALA A 60 -4.91 2.22 -7.50
CA ALA A 60 -4.37 3.33 -6.70
C ALA A 60 -3.33 2.86 -5.66
N GLN A 61 -3.57 1.71 -5.04
CA GLN A 61 -2.68 1.13 -4.04
C GLN A 61 -1.28 0.83 -4.61
N CYS A 62 -1.16 0.48 -5.90
CA CYS A 62 0.13 0.24 -6.55
C CYS A 62 1.01 1.51 -6.53
N LEU A 63 0.41 2.68 -6.71
CA LEU A 63 1.12 3.97 -6.68
C LEU A 63 1.42 4.41 -5.25
N ILE A 64 0.45 4.25 -4.34
CA ILE A 64 0.57 4.76 -2.96
C ILE A 64 1.66 4.02 -2.18
N LEU A 65 1.82 2.71 -2.38
CA LEU A 65 2.82 1.91 -1.65
C LEU A 65 4.27 2.30 -1.99
N GLU A 66 4.50 2.91 -3.14
CA GLU A 66 5.83 3.36 -3.57
C GLU A 66 6.19 4.76 -3.08
N LEU A 67 5.21 5.53 -2.59
CA LEU A 67 5.42 6.90 -2.13
C LEU A 67 6.35 7.01 -0.92
N PRO A 68 6.25 6.21 0.16
CA PRO A 68 7.12 6.35 1.33
C PRO A 68 8.62 6.33 1.00
N PRO A 69 9.16 5.31 0.29
CA PRO A 69 10.59 5.29 -0.05
C PRO A 69 10.96 6.42 -1.02
N LYS A 70 10.05 6.79 -1.93
CA LYS A 70 10.29 7.88 -2.89
C LYS A 70 10.38 9.23 -2.20
N ILE A 71 9.41 9.57 -1.34
CA ILE A 71 9.40 10.79 -0.52
C ILE A 71 10.66 10.82 0.34
N ALA A 72 10.97 9.72 1.04
CA ALA A 72 12.14 9.62 1.89
C ALA A 72 13.44 9.95 1.13
N SER A 73 13.62 9.38 -0.07
CA SER A 73 14.82 9.57 -0.89
C SER A 73 15.03 10.99 -1.43
N ILE A 74 13.94 11.76 -1.57
CA ILE A 74 13.95 13.12 -2.15
C ILE A 74 13.99 14.17 -1.03
N TRP A 75 13.24 13.95 0.05
CA TRP A 75 13.03 14.95 1.10
C TRP A 75 13.99 14.85 2.28
N PHE A 76 14.53 13.67 2.54
CA PHE A 76 15.36 13.41 3.71
C PHE A 76 16.81 13.12 3.31
N PRO A 77 17.78 13.47 4.18
CA PRO A 77 19.18 13.10 3.98
C PRO A 77 19.36 11.58 4.10
N ALA A 78 20.41 11.03 3.47
CA ALA A 78 20.63 9.59 3.33
C ALA A 78 20.60 8.81 4.67
N ASN A 79 21.02 9.43 5.77
CA ASN A 79 21.00 8.84 7.11
C ASN A 79 19.61 8.72 7.73
N GLN A 80 18.61 9.43 7.21
CA GLN A 80 17.22 9.43 7.72
C GLN A 80 16.23 8.76 6.77
N VAL A 81 16.65 8.37 5.56
CA VAL A 81 15.77 7.75 4.53
C VAL A 81 15.10 6.49 5.07
N SER A 82 15.85 5.63 5.76
CA SER A 82 15.30 4.39 6.34
C SER A 82 14.17 4.70 7.33
N THR A 83 14.44 5.57 8.31
CA THR A 83 13.46 5.98 9.33
C THR A 83 12.22 6.65 8.72
N ALA A 84 12.41 7.56 7.76
CA ALA A 84 11.31 8.24 7.08
C ALA A 84 10.44 7.25 6.27
N THR A 85 11.07 6.29 5.60
CA THR A 85 10.37 5.22 4.87
C THR A 85 9.58 4.35 5.83
N SER A 86 10.19 3.89 6.93
CA SER A 86 9.52 3.09 7.95
C SER A 86 8.29 3.79 8.52
N LEU A 87 8.39 5.08 8.85
CA LEU A 87 7.25 5.85 9.37
C LEU A 87 6.09 5.93 8.36
N GLY A 88 6.39 6.10 7.07
CA GLY A 88 5.36 6.06 6.03
C GLY A 88 4.71 4.68 5.88
N VAL A 89 5.50 3.61 5.96
CA VAL A 89 4.98 2.22 5.93
C VAL A 89 4.14 1.90 7.17
N PHE A 90 4.49 2.43 8.35
CA PHE A 90 3.67 2.29 9.55
C PHE A 90 2.24 2.83 9.37
N GLY A 91 2.08 3.91 8.58
CA GLY A 91 0.74 4.42 8.23
C GLY A 91 -0.12 3.40 7.48
N ASN A 92 0.48 2.57 6.62
CA ASN A 92 -0.22 1.49 5.94
C ASN A 92 -0.71 0.42 6.94
N GLN A 93 0.15 0.01 7.88
CA GLN A 93 -0.21 -0.97 8.91
C GLN A 93 -1.35 -0.47 9.81
N LEU A 94 -1.33 0.82 10.18
CA LEU A 94 -2.40 1.45 10.96
C LEU A 94 -3.72 1.45 10.17
N GLY A 95 -3.69 1.80 8.88
CA GLY A 95 -4.86 1.74 8.01
C GLY A 95 -5.46 0.33 7.93
N VAL A 96 -4.63 -0.71 7.83
CA VAL A 96 -5.07 -2.11 7.84
C VAL A 96 -5.74 -2.48 9.17
N ALA A 97 -5.16 -2.09 10.32
CA ALA A 97 -5.79 -2.31 11.63
C ALA A 97 -7.17 -1.64 11.74
N LEU A 98 -7.29 -0.39 11.30
CA LEU A 98 -8.58 0.30 11.26
C LEU A 98 -9.58 -0.40 10.33
N GLY A 99 -9.10 -0.93 9.20
CA GLY A 99 -9.90 -1.71 8.26
C GLY A 99 -10.42 -3.03 8.82
N PHE A 100 -9.73 -3.65 9.78
CA PHE A 100 -10.24 -4.83 10.51
C PHE A 100 -11.19 -4.46 11.66
N CYS A 101 -11.03 -3.28 12.25
CA CYS A 101 -11.81 -2.85 13.41
C CYS A 101 -13.15 -2.19 13.03
N ILE A 102 -13.13 -1.24 12.10
CA ILE A 102 -14.27 -0.38 11.82
C ILE A 102 -15.45 -1.14 11.18
N PRO A 103 -15.25 -1.97 10.13
CA PRO A 103 -16.38 -2.63 9.47
C PRO A 103 -17.18 -3.56 10.40
N PRO A 104 -16.57 -4.46 11.21
CA PRO A 104 -17.33 -5.30 12.14
C PRO A 104 -18.05 -4.52 13.26
N LEU A 105 -17.55 -3.34 13.66
CA LEU A 105 -18.23 -2.51 14.66
C LEU A 105 -19.47 -1.80 14.09
N ILE A 106 -19.46 -1.46 12.79
CA ILE A 106 -20.56 -0.77 12.12
C ILE A 106 -21.60 -1.76 11.59
N VAL A 107 -21.14 -2.86 10.99
CA VAL A 107 -22.00 -3.90 10.40
C VAL A 107 -22.23 -4.98 11.45
N THR A 108 -23.34 -4.84 12.20
CA THR A 108 -23.70 -5.73 13.31
C THR A 108 -25.06 -6.39 13.09
N GLY A 109 -25.17 -7.65 13.53
CA GLY A 109 -26.42 -8.40 13.56
C GLY A 109 -26.58 -9.41 12.42
N PRO A 110 -27.63 -10.25 12.49
CA PRO A 110 -27.82 -11.33 11.54
C PRO A 110 -28.06 -10.79 10.13
N LEU A 111 -27.26 -11.27 9.17
CA LEU A 111 -27.30 -10.92 7.74
C LEU A 111 -28.63 -11.24 7.03
N THR A 112 -29.61 -11.78 7.77
CA THR A 112 -30.94 -12.18 7.27
C THR A 112 -31.87 -10.98 7.03
N VAL A 113 -31.57 -9.80 7.57
CA VAL A 113 -32.36 -8.57 7.35
C VAL A 113 -31.63 -7.64 6.38
N PHE A 114 -31.84 -7.87 5.07
CA PHE A 114 -31.21 -7.10 3.97
C PHE A 114 -31.25 -5.58 4.15
N LYS A 115 -32.37 -5.04 4.66
CA LYS A 115 -32.53 -3.59 4.83
C LYS A 115 -31.59 -3.00 5.89
N LYS A 116 -31.36 -3.72 6.99
CA LYS A 116 -30.42 -3.29 8.06
C LYS A 116 -28.96 -3.38 7.60
N VAL A 117 -28.61 -4.45 6.87
CA VAL A 117 -27.27 -4.62 6.30
C VAL A 117 -26.97 -3.54 5.28
N ALA A 118 -27.94 -3.22 4.40
CA ALA A 118 -27.79 -2.15 3.43
C ALA A 118 -27.49 -0.82 4.11
N ASP A 119 -28.29 -0.41 5.11
CA ASP A 119 -28.12 0.86 5.82
C ASP A 119 -26.78 0.94 6.57
N GLN A 120 -26.31 -0.15 7.19
CA GLN A 120 -24.99 -0.22 7.82
C GLN A 120 -23.85 -0.09 6.80
N LEU A 121 -23.97 -0.74 5.64
CA LEU A 121 -23.00 -0.61 4.54
C LEU A 121 -23.00 0.82 3.96
N ARG A 122 -24.14 1.51 3.93
CA ARG A 122 -24.19 2.92 3.50
C ARG A 122 -23.34 3.80 4.40
N ILE A 123 -23.47 3.64 5.72
CA ILE A 123 -22.69 4.40 6.71
C ILE A 123 -21.19 4.13 6.50
N LEU A 124 -20.80 2.87 6.30
CA LEU A 124 -19.42 2.49 6.06
C LEU A 124 -18.86 3.10 4.75
N TYR A 125 -19.61 2.99 3.65
CA TYR A 125 -19.16 3.49 2.34
C TYR A 125 -19.11 5.01 2.29
N TYR A 126 -20.14 5.71 2.79
CA TYR A 126 -20.11 7.17 2.85
C TYR A 126 -19.02 7.68 3.80
N GLY A 127 -18.83 7.04 4.96
CA GLY A 127 -17.76 7.39 5.88
C GLY A 127 -16.38 7.23 5.23
N LEU A 128 -16.13 6.09 4.58
CA LEU A 128 -14.87 5.84 3.87
C LEU A 128 -14.68 6.79 2.68
N GLY A 129 -15.74 7.06 1.92
CA GLY A 129 -15.73 8.03 0.82
C GLY A 129 -15.38 9.43 1.30
N ALA A 130 -15.98 9.89 2.40
CA ALA A 130 -15.70 11.20 2.97
C ALA A 130 -14.25 11.32 3.45
N VAL A 131 -13.73 10.31 4.17
CA VAL A 131 -12.34 10.31 4.67
C VAL A 131 -11.34 10.31 3.51
N THR A 132 -11.54 9.42 2.52
CA THR A 132 -10.62 9.34 1.37
C THR A 132 -10.66 10.58 0.49
N PHE A 133 -11.83 11.19 0.32
CA PHE A 133 -11.97 12.47 -0.39
C PHE A 133 -11.32 13.63 0.36
N LEU A 134 -11.50 13.72 1.68
CA LEU A 134 -10.81 14.72 2.51
C LEU A 134 -9.28 14.58 2.41
N LEU A 135 -8.76 13.36 2.45
CA LEU A 135 -7.33 13.11 2.28
C LEU A 135 -6.84 13.53 0.90
N PHE A 136 -7.61 13.27 -0.16
CA PHE A 136 -7.29 13.74 -1.51
C PHE A 136 -7.22 15.27 -1.57
N VAL A 137 -8.20 15.97 -1.01
CA VAL A 137 -8.22 17.44 -0.93
C VAL A 137 -7.01 17.96 -0.13
N LEU A 138 -6.69 17.31 0.99
CA LEU A 138 -5.54 17.67 1.81
C LEU A 138 -4.24 17.51 1.01
N VAL A 139 -4.03 16.36 0.35
CA VAL A 139 -2.87 16.13 -0.53
C VAL A 139 -2.81 17.18 -1.63
N PHE A 140 -3.93 17.57 -2.22
CA PHE A 140 -3.97 18.58 -3.26
C PHE A 140 -3.45 19.94 -2.81
N PHE A 141 -3.83 20.39 -1.61
CA PHE A 141 -3.40 21.69 -1.07
C PHE A 141 -2.04 21.66 -0.37
N THR A 142 -1.72 20.60 0.38
CA THR A 142 -0.53 20.58 1.25
C THR A 142 0.68 19.95 0.60
N PHE A 143 0.50 19.07 -0.39
CA PHE A 143 1.60 18.29 -0.93
C PHE A 143 2.36 19.06 -2.01
N ALA A 144 3.65 19.30 -1.78
CA ALA A 144 4.56 19.96 -2.71
C ALA A 144 5.39 18.93 -3.49
N ASP A 145 5.74 19.21 -4.74
CA ASP A 145 6.58 18.30 -5.55
C ASP A 145 8.01 18.16 -5.00
N LYS A 146 8.55 19.26 -4.47
CA LYS A 146 9.95 19.38 -4.05
C LYS A 146 10.01 20.17 -2.73
N PRO A 147 10.78 19.72 -1.73
CA PRO A 147 11.02 20.51 -0.53
C PRO A 147 11.92 21.70 -0.88
N LYS A 148 11.72 22.84 -0.21
CA LYS A 148 12.44 24.11 -0.48
C LYS A 148 13.97 24.01 -0.35
N LYS A 149 14.49 22.98 0.31
CA LYS A 149 15.91 22.60 0.33
C LYS A 149 16.04 21.11 0.04
N PHE A 150 16.72 20.75 -1.04
CA PHE A 150 17.05 19.36 -1.35
C PHE A 150 18.07 18.83 -0.34
N ALA A 151 17.75 17.72 0.32
CA ALA A 151 18.68 17.07 1.23
C ALA A 151 19.67 16.15 0.49
N ASN A 152 19.33 15.65 -0.71
CA ASN A 152 20.10 14.60 -1.39
C ASN A 152 20.57 14.99 -2.79
N ARG A 153 21.90 15.18 -2.96
CA ARG A 153 22.55 15.60 -4.23
C ARG A 153 22.39 14.58 -5.38
N ALA A 154 22.20 13.30 -5.06
CA ALA A 154 22.00 12.26 -6.08
C ALA A 154 20.61 12.35 -6.73
N SER A 155 19.57 12.68 -5.94
CA SER A 155 18.21 12.88 -6.43
C SER A 155 18.07 14.16 -7.26
N LEU A 156 18.84 15.21 -6.93
CA LEU A 156 19.00 16.43 -7.73
C LEU A 156 19.52 16.12 -9.13
N ARG A 157 20.66 15.44 -9.25
CA ARG A 157 21.29 15.09 -10.54
C ARG A 157 20.36 14.23 -11.41
N ARG A 158 19.61 13.31 -10.80
CA ARG A 158 18.65 12.46 -11.52
C ARG A 158 17.39 13.20 -11.96
N SER A 159 16.99 14.24 -11.23
CA SER A 159 15.86 15.09 -11.61
C SER A 159 16.23 16.12 -12.68
N GLU A 160 17.45 16.65 -12.66
CA GLU A 160 17.96 17.59 -13.68
C GLU A 160 18.17 16.87 -15.03
N ILE A 161 18.82 15.70 -15.03
CA ILE A 161 19.06 14.91 -16.26
C ILE A 161 17.76 14.47 -16.94
N LYS A 162 16.72 14.10 -16.18
CA LYS A 162 15.44 13.64 -16.78
C LYS A 162 14.58 14.77 -17.35
N THR A 163 14.77 16.01 -16.92
CA THR A 163 13.89 17.13 -17.35
C THR A 163 14.27 17.65 -18.74
N ASP A 164 15.52 17.46 -19.19
CA ASP A 164 16.01 17.94 -20.49
C ASP A 164 15.79 16.96 -21.67
N GLU A 165 15.43 15.69 -21.44
CA GLU A 165 15.44 14.63 -22.50
C GLU A 165 14.08 13.99 -22.82
N LEU A 166 12.96 14.43 -22.23
CA LEU A 166 11.65 13.79 -22.42
C LEU A 166 10.88 14.29 -23.66
N ASP A 167 11.44 14.03 -24.84
CA ASP A 167 10.67 13.98 -26.10
C ASP A 167 9.97 12.63 -26.27
N GLN A 168 8.95 12.52 -27.14
CA GLN A 168 8.17 11.29 -27.35
C GLN A 168 9.03 10.06 -27.70
N GLU A 169 10.17 10.23 -28.39
CA GLU A 169 11.14 9.17 -28.65
C GLU A 169 11.87 8.71 -27.38
N GLY A 170 12.19 9.63 -26.46
CA GLY A 170 12.82 9.35 -25.17
C GLY A 170 11.95 8.54 -24.21
N VAL A 171 10.62 8.63 -24.32
CA VAL A 171 9.67 7.85 -23.50
C VAL A 171 9.76 6.37 -23.83
N LEU A 172 9.77 6.02 -25.13
CA LEU A 172 9.82 4.63 -25.58
C LEU A 172 11.16 3.99 -25.22
N ASP A 173 12.25 4.74 -25.34
CA ASP A 173 13.58 4.28 -24.95
C ASP A 173 13.73 4.14 -23.43
N SER A 174 13.16 5.06 -22.66
CA SER A 174 13.09 4.94 -21.19
C SER A 174 12.33 3.69 -20.75
N PHE A 175 11.24 3.33 -21.44
CA PHE A 175 10.48 2.12 -21.15
C PHE A 175 11.26 0.85 -21.51
N LYS A 176 11.96 0.84 -22.66
CA LYS A 176 12.86 -0.28 -23.04
C LYS A 176 14.00 -0.47 -22.04
N LEU A 177 14.66 0.60 -21.61
CA LEU A 177 15.72 0.58 -20.61
C LEU A 177 15.24 0.05 -19.26
N TYR A 178 14.03 0.46 -18.83
CA TYR A 178 13.39 -0.08 -17.63
C TYR A 178 13.12 -1.58 -17.77
N GLY A 179 12.55 -2.02 -18.91
CA GLY A 179 12.30 -3.43 -19.21
C GLY A 179 13.57 -4.28 -19.19
N GLN A 180 14.68 -3.78 -19.75
CA GLN A 180 15.98 -4.45 -19.71
C GLN A 180 16.53 -4.57 -18.28
N SER A 181 16.37 -3.51 -17.47
CA SER A 181 16.78 -3.50 -16.07
C SER A 181 15.99 -4.54 -15.26
N LEU A 182 14.68 -4.61 -15.48
CA LEU A 182 13.81 -5.60 -14.85
C LEU A 182 14.20 -7.02 -15.27
N LEU A 183 14.44 -7.25 -16.56
CA LEU A 183 14.86 -8.55 -17.09
C LEU A 183 16.21 -8.99 -16.50
N ARG A 184 17.13 -8.06 -16.29
CA ARG A 184 18.41 -8.31 -15.63
C ARG A 184 18.22 -8.71 -14.17
N LEU A 185 17.30 -8.04 -13.47
CA LEU A 185 16.97 -8.35 -12.08
C LEU A 185 16.32 -9.74 -11.96
N MET A 186 15.40 -10.08 -12.87
CA MET A 186 14.77 -11.41 -12.94
C MET A 186 15.73 -12.54 -13.32
N LYS A 187 16.90 -12.23 -13.90
CA LYS A 187 17.95 -13.22 -14.18
C LYS A 187 18.90 -13.42 -13.00
N ASP A 188 18.89 -12.52 -12.02
CA ASP A 188 19.70 -12.64 -10.82
C ASP A 188 19.10 -13.68 -9.86
N LYS A 189 19.83 -14.78 -9.63
CA LYS A 189 19.34 -15.89 -8.79
C LYS A 189 19.06 -15.47 -7.36
N ALA A 190 19.85 -14.54 -6.80
CA ALA A 190 19.66 -14.08 -5.43
C ALA A 190 18.39 -13.24 -5.33
N PHE A 191 18.14 -12.36 -6.30
CA PHE A 191 16.91 -11.57 -6.37
C PHE A 191 15.67 -12.46 -6.53
N VAL A 192 15.71 -13.45 -7.42
CA VAL A 192 14.59 -14.38 -7.63
C VAL A 192 14.27 -15.17 -6.37
N LEU A 193 15.30 -15.71 -5.70
CA LEU A 193 15.11 -16.48 -4.46
C LEU A 193 14.54 -15.60 -3.33
N LEU A 194 15.05 -14.36 -3.20
CA LEU A 194 14.55 -13.40 -2.22
C LEU A 194 13.09 -13.00 -2.50
N THR A 195 12.77 -12.76 -3.77
CA THR A 195 11.41 -12.40 -4.20
C THR A 195 10.44 -13.55 -3.94
N LEU A 196 10.87 -14.80 -4.17
CA LEU A 196 10.05 -15.99 -3.92
C LEU A 196 9.82 -16.21 -2.41
N SER A 197 10.87 -16.14 -1.59
CA SER A 197 10.74 -16.28 -0.12
C SER A 197 9.82 -15.20 0.45
N TYR A 198 10.07 -13.94 0.11
CA TYR A 198 9.23 -12.83 0.57
C TYR A 198 7.80 -12.92 0.04
N GLY A 199 7.63 -13.31 -1.23
CA GLY A 199 6.31 -13.49 -1.85
C GLY A 199 5.49 -14.59 -1.18
N LEU A 200 6.12 -15.71 -0.80
CA LEU A 200 5.46 -16.77 -0.04
C LEU A 200 5.03 -16.29 1.34
N ASN A 201 5.93 -15.61 2.07
CA ASN A 201 5.63 -15.07 3.39
C ASN A 201 4.44 -14.09 3.37
N VAL A 202 4.49 -13.13 2.44
CA VAL A 202 3.40 -12.15 2.24
C VAL A 202 2.12 -12.84 1.78
N GLY A 203 2.21 -13.84 0.90
CA GLY A 203 1.06 -14.62 0.43
C GLY A 203 0.35 -15.35 1.58
N VAL A 204 1.10 -16.01 2.46
CA VAL A 204 0.56 -16.67 3.66
C VAL A 204 -0.10 -15.65 4.59
N TYR A 205 0.56 -14.51 4.85
CA TYR A 205 0.00 -13.45 5.70
C TYR A 205 -1.36 -12.93 5.17
N TYR A 206 -1.47 -12.66 3.87
CA TYR A 206 -2.73 -12.20 3.28
C TYR A 206 -3.78 -13.30 3.19
N ALA A 207 -3.39 -14.56 2.98
CA ALA A 207 -4.30 -15.70 2.98
C ALA A 207 -4.93 -15.88 4.37
N ILE A 208 -4.12 -15.88 5.44
CA ILE A 208 -4.61 -15.92 6.82
C ILE A 208 -5.53 -14.73 7.08
N SER A 209 -5.12 -13.51 6.73
CA SER A 209 -5.91 -12.29 6.90
C SER A 209 -7.28 -12.35 6.20
N THR A 210 -7.36 -12.98 5.04
CA THR A 210 -8.60 -13.09 4.24
C THR A 210 -9.51 -14.19 4.78
N LEU A 211 -8.93 -15.35 5.12
CA LEU A 211 -9.68 -16.51 5.61
C LEU A 211 -10.02 -16.41 7.10
N LEU A 212 -9.46 -15.44 7.83
CA LEU A 212 -9.73 -15.22 9.24
C LEU A 212 -11.24 -15.11 9.52
N ASN A 213 -11.98 -14.41 8.65
CA ASN A 213 -13.43 -14.27 8.77
C ASN A 213 -14.20 -15.58 8.48
N GLN A 214 -13.64 -16.51 7.68
CA GLN A 214 -14.33 -17.74 7.26
C GLN A 214 -13.99 -18.94 8.14
N GLN A 215 -12.80 -18.99 8.74
CA GLN A 215 -12.35 -20.13 9.56
C GLN A 215 -13.00 -20.16 10.95
N PHE A 216 -13.41 -19.02 11.50
CA PHE A 216 -14.11 -18.94 12.78
C PHE A 216 -15.62 -18.80 12.55
N LEU A 217 -16.32 -19.95 12.51
CA LEU A 217 -17.78 -20.07 12.37
C LEU A 217 -18.54 -19.19 13.38
N ALA A 218 -19.37 -18.28 12.86
CA ALA A 218 -20.72 -17.83 13.27
C ALA A 218 -21.14 -17.64 14.75
N SER A 219 -20.34 -17.92 15.76
CA SER A 219 -20.72 -17.78 17.18
C SER A 219 -20.00 -16.64 17.91
N LEU A 220 -19.09 -15.93 17.23
CA LEU A 220 -18.16 -14.98 17.85
C LEU A 220 -17.92 -13.71 16.99
N ASP A 221 -18.96 -13.13 16.39
CA ASP A 221 -18.86 -11.94 15.50
C ASP A 221 -18.00 -10.80 16.08
N THR A 222 -18.06 -10.57 17.40
CA THR A 222 -17.28 -9.53 18.08
C THR A 222 -15.80 -9.90 18.29
N GLN A 223 -15.45 -11.19 18.30
CA GLN A 223 -14.07 -11.64 18.57
C GLN A 223 -13.22 -11.70 17.30
N ILE A 224 -13.82 -11.87 16.12
CA ILE A 224 -13.11 -11.95 14.83
C ILE A 224 -12.40 -10.62 14.51
N GLY A 225 -13.09 -9.49 14.68
CA GLY A 225 -12.49 -8.17 14.53
C GLY A 225 -11.33 -7.93 15.50
N PHE A 226 -11.47 -8.40 16.75
CA PHE A 226 -10.43 -8.30 17.77
C PHE A 226 -9.20 -9.16 17.46
N MET A 227 -9.38 -10.35 16.89
CA MET A 227 -8.28 -11.20 16.44
C MET A 227 -7.49 -10.55 15.30
N GLY A 228 -8.17 -9.94 14.33
CA GLY A 228 -7.52 -9.16 13.26
C GLY A 228 -6.68 -8.01 13.82
N ILE A 229 -7.18 -7.29 14.82
CA ILE A 229 -6.44 -6.24 15.51
C ILE A 229 -5.23 -6.82 16.24
N MET A 230 -5.38 -7.91 16.99
CA MET A 230 -4.28 -8.54 17.71
C MET A 230 -3.17 -9.02 16.78
N MET A 231 -3.52 -9.54 15.60
CA MET A 231 -2.56 -9.91 14.57
C MET A 231 -1.75 -8.69 14.10
N VAL A 232 -2.40 -7.54 13.86
CA VAL A 232 -1.69 -6.31 13.44
C VAL A 232 -0.84 -5.74 14.59
N VAL A 233 -1.36 -5.71 15.81
CA VAL A 233 -0.63 -5.23 17.00
C VAL A 233 0.59 -6.09 17.28
N ALA A 234 0.45 -7.42 17.25
CA ALA A 234 1.57 -8.35 17.39
C ALA A 234 2.62 -8.12 16.30
N GLY A 235 2.18 -7.91 15.05
CA GLY A 235 3.08 -7.54 13.94
C GLY A 235 3.82 -6.22 14.16
N LEU A 236 3.15 -5.19 14.68
CA LEU A 236 3.76 -3.89 15.00
C LEU A 236 4.81 -4.02 16.10
N VAL A 237 4.48 -4.73 17.20
CA VAL A 237 5.41 -4.98 18.29
C VAL A 237 6.61 -5.80 17.80
N GLY A 238 6.36 -6.84 16.99
CA GLY A 238 7.40 -7.65 16.37
C GLY A 238 8.33 -6.83 15.46
N ALA A 239 7.79 -5.92 14.66
CA ALA A 239 8.59 -5.03 13.80
C ALA A 239 9.47 -4.07 14.61
N ILE A 240 8.96 -3.51 15.71
CA ILE A 240 9.72 -2.59 16.58
C ILE A 240 10.83 -3.35 17.31
N LEU A 241 10.50 -4.48 17.93
CA LEU A 241 11.48 -5.31 18.64
C LEU A 241 12.53 -5.87 17.68
N GLY A 242 12.10 -6.38 16.53
CA GLY A 242 12.97 -6.88 15.46
C GLY A 242 13.91 -5.80 14.93
N GLY A 243 13.40 -4.58 14.70
CA GLY A 243 14.19 -3.42 14.30
C GLY A 243 15.23 -3.04 15.35
N ALA A 244 14.84 -2.96 16.62
CA ALA A 244 15.75 -2.65 17.73
C ALA A 244 16.85 -3.70 17.91
N VAL A 245 16.51 -4.98 17.73
CA VAL A 245 17.48 -6.09 17.73
C VAL A 245 18.41 -5.97 16.52
N LEU A 246 17.90 -5.71 15.32
CA LEU A 246 18.71 -5.52 14.10
C LEU A 246 19.72 -4.37 14.26
N ASP A 247 19.26 -3.23 14.77
CA ASP A 247 20.09 -2.03 14.94
C ASP A 247 21.19 -2.25 15.98
N ARG A 248 20.89 -3.02 17.05
CA ARG A 248 21.86 -3.34 18.10
C ARG A 248 22.91 -4.35 17.68
N PHE A 249 22.52 -5.38 16.92
CA PHE A 249 23.44 -6.46 16.54
C PHE A 249 24.11 -6.25 15.18
N LYS A 250 23.55 -5.43 14.27
CA LYS A 250 24.01 -5.16 12.89
C LYS A 250 24.30 -6.42 12.04
N LYS A 251 23.84 -7.59 12.48
CA LYS A 251 24.01 -8.88 11.81
C LYS A 251 22.76 -9.24 11.00
N PHE A 252 22.51 -8.48 9.93
CA PHE A 252 21.33 -8.62 9.06
C PHE A 252 21.09 -10.07 8.58
N LYS A 253 22.16 -10.81 8.22
CA LYS A 253 22.06 -12.22 7.81
C LYS A 253 21.63 -13.18 8.92
N LEU A 254 22.09 -12.97 10.16
CA LEU A 254 21.81 -13.88 11.27
C LEU A 254 20.37 -13.70 11.74
N THR A 255 19.88 -12.46 11.79
CA THR A 255 18.51 -12.19 12.22
C THR A 255 17.49 -12.61 11.17
N ALA A 256 17.79 -12.47 9.86
CA ALA A 256 16.94 -13.02 8.80
C ALA A 256 16.83 -14.55 8.91
N ASN A 257 17.97 -15.25 9.06
CA ASN A 257 17.97 -16.71 9.23
C ASN A 257 17.25 -17.19 10.50
N LEU A 258 17.34 -16.44 11.60
CA LEU A 258 16.62 -16.78 12.83
C LEU A 258 15.11 -16.58 12.66
N VAL A 259 14.68 -15.49 12.03
CA VAL A 259 13.26 -15.26 11.76
C VAL A 259 12.70 -16.35 10.85
N GLU A 260 13.42 -16.75 9.80
CA GLU A 260 13.01 -17.87 8.93
C GLU A 260 13.00 -19.24 9.64
N PHE A 261 13.81 -19.44 10.68
CA PHE A 261 13.83 -20.69 11.44
C PHE A 261 12.69 -20.82 12.46
N PHE A 262 12.10 -19.70 12.88
CA PHE A 262 11.01 -19.65 13.87
C PHE A 262 9.62 -19.42 13.23
N LEU A 263 9.54 -19.28 11.91
CA LEU A 263 8.32 -19.11 11.11
C LEU A 263 7.91 -20.44 10.47
#